data_AF-A0AAW2LAX5-F1
#
_entry.id   AF-A0AAW2LAX5-F1
#
_cell.length_a   1.000
_cell.length_b   1.000
_cell.length_c   1.000
_cell.angle_alpha   90.00
_cell.angle_beta   90.00
_cell.angle_gamma   90.00
#
_symmetry.space_group_name_H-M   'P 1'
#
loop_
_entity.id
_entity.type
_entity.pdbx_description
1 polymer ?
#
loop_
_entity_poly.entity_id
_entity_poly.type
_entity_poly.pdbx_seq_one_letter_code
_entity_poly.pdbx_strand_id
1 'polypeptide(L)'
;MGEIGGNDYNYAIMQRRTGEGVPSLIPTVVNNIGFTIEELIKLGATTILVPGDVPLGCLPVYLSMFKSSSIDKDYNPKTGCLNWPNELSMYHNELLQKELGRLRELHPHVTIIYADYYNAAMRFYLSPHQFGFTKGSVLRACYERGSPSNFNKSEPCGISPAVCCDNPSSFASWDGLHYTETAYKWIAQGLLQGPYTNPRISTICPSISRGVDGYCEY
;
A
#
# COMPACT_ATOMS: atom_id res chain seq x y z
N MET A 1 7.06 -9.04 7.58
CA MET A 1 5.79 -8.65 8.21
C MET A 1 4.73 -8.44 7.14
N GLY A 2 3.46 -8.66 7.45
CA GLY A 2 2.36 -8.31 6.55
C GLY A 2 2.03 -6.81 6.60
N GLU A 3 1.10 -6.37 5.75
CA GLU A 3 0.50 -5.04 5.82
C GLU A 3 -0.42 -4.99 7.07
N ILE A 4 0.02 -4.27 8.10
CA ILE A 4 -0.68 -4.14 9.38
C ILE A 4 -1.20 -2.71 9.52
N GLY A 5 -2.46 -2.54 9.91
CA GLY A 5 -3.09 -1.22 10.08
C GLY A 5 -4.15 -0.89 9.03
N GLY A 6 -4.02 -1.39 7.80
CA GLY A 6 -4.96 -1.09 6.71
C GLY A 6 -6.41 -1.42 7.07
N ASN A 7 -6.65 -2.58 7.71
CA ASN A 7 -7.98 -2.98 8.16
C ASN A 7 -8.51 -2.12 9.33
N ASP A 8 -7.64 -1.69 10.25
CA ASP A 8 -8.00 -0.80 11.36
C ASP A 8 -8.55 0.53 10.84
N TYR A 9 -7.91 1.10 9.81
CA TYR A 9 -8.36 2.34 9.16
C TYR A 9 -9.58 2.12 8.29
N ASN A 10 -9.55 1.09 7.43
CA ASN A 10 -10.67 0.74 6.56
C ASN A 10 -11.96 0.56 7.36
N TYR A 11 -11.92 -0.20 8.45
CA TYR A 11 -13.10 -0.44 9.27
C TYR A 11 -13.63 0.85 9.92
N ALA A 12 -12.75 1.67 10.50
CA ALA A 12 -13.14 2.94 11.11
C ALA A 12 -13.77 3.89 10.09
N ILE A 13 -13.17 4.01 8.90
CA ILE A 13 -13.65 4.87 7.82
C ILE A 13 -14.99 4.35 7.26
N MET A 14 -15.13 3.03 7.09
CA MET A 14 -16.37 2.41 6.62
C MET A 14 -17.55 2.58 7.59
N GLN A 15 -17.28 2.75 8.89
CA GLN A 15 -18.28 3.13 9.89
C GLN A 15 -18.64 4.62 9.88
N ARG A 16 -18.23 5.38 8.84
CA ARG A 16 -18.42 6.83 8.72
C ARG A 16 -17.82 7.62 9.88
N ARG A 17 -16.78 7.09 10.54
CA ARG A 17 -15.93 7.94 11.38
C ARG A 17 -15.07 8.78 10.44
N THR A 18 -15.55 9.98 10.12
CA THR A 18 -14.78 10.99 9.36
C THR A 18 -14.45 12.13 10.31
N GLY A 19 -13.17 12.47 10.44
CA GLY A 19 -12.68 13.46 11.40
C GLY A 19 -11.60 12.88 12.33
N GLU A 20 -11.50 13.38 13.57
CA GLU A 20 -10.45 13.03 14.55
C GLU A 20 -10.38 11.53 14.92
N GLY A 21 -11.44 10.77 14.65
CA GLY A 21 -11.56 9.35 15.03
C GLY A 21 -10.66 8.38 14.28
N VAL A 22 -10.21 8.70 13.06
CA VAL A 22 -9.31 7.83 12.27
C VAL A 22 -7.83 8.17 12.50
N PRO A 23 -7.42 9.46 12.42
CA PRO A 23 -6.04 9.84 12.75
C PRO A 23 -5.61 9.40 14.16
N SER A 24 -6.52 9.41 15.14
CA SER A 24 -6.23 8.99 16.52
C SER A 24 -5.92 7.49 16.67
N LEU A 25 -6.29 6.65 15.70
CA LEU A 25 -5.92 5.22 15.71
C LEU A 25 -4.46 5.00 15.31
N ILE A 26 -3.88 5.90 14.52
CA ILE A 26 -2.56 5.70 13.90
C ILE A 26 -1.46 5.45 14.95
N PRO A 27 -1.33 6.24 16.04
CA PRO A 27 -0.33 5.97 17.06
C PRO A 27 -0.47 4.59 17.70
N THR A 28 -1.71 4.15 17.96
CA THR A 28 -1.98 2.84 18.56
C THR A 28 -1.57 1.70 17.61
N VAL A 29 -1.92 1.83 16.33
CA VAL A 29 -1.54 0.84 15.30
C VAL A 29 -0.02 0.77 15.16
N VAL A 30 0.68 1.91 15.05
CA VAL A 30 2.14 1.96 14.94
C VAL A 30 2.81 1.35 16.17
N ASN A 31 2.32 1.64 17.37
CA ASN A 31 2.82 1.03 18.60
C ASN A 31 2.65 -0.49 18.59
N ASN A 32 1.50 -1.00 18.13
CA ASN A 32 1.26 -2.45 18.02
C ASN A 32 2.18 -3.12 16.99
N ILE A 33 2.51 -2.44 15.88
CA ILE A 33 3.53 -2.90 14.95
C ILE A 33 4.90 -2.99 15.65
N GLY A 34 5.27 -1.94 16.40
CA GLY A 34 6.50 -1.91 17.19
C GLY A 34 6.61 -3.06 18.19
N PHE A 35 5.57 -3.27 19.01
CA PHE A 35 5.49 -4.40 19.94
C PHE A 35 5.63 -5.76 19.23
N THR A 36 4.97 -5.93 18.09
CA THR A 36 5.07 -7.18 17.32
C THR A 36 6.50 -7.42 16.82
N ILE A 37 7.19 -6.37 16.39
CA ILE A 37 8.60 -6.46 15.97
C ILE A 37 9.48 -6.88 17.14
N GLU A 38 9.32 -6.27 18.33
CA GLU A 38 10.08 -6.66 19.52
C GLU A 38 9.85 -8.13 19.91
N GLU A 39 8.62 -8.62 19.83
CA GLU A 39 8.31 -10.04 20.09
C GLU A 39 8.98 -10.97 19.06
N LEU A 40 8.95 -10.62 17.78
CA LEU A 40 9.65 -11.40 16.75
C LEU A 40 11.16 -11.44 16.98
N ILE A 41 11.76 -10.34 17.44
CA ILE A 41 13.18 -10.29 17.80
C ILE A 41 13.48 -11.22 18.97
N LYS A 42 12.63 -11.24 20.01
CA LYS A 42 12.78 -12.18 21.14
C LYS A 42 12.68 -13.64 20.71
N LEU A 43 11.91 -13.92 19.66
CA LEU A 43 11.79 -15.25 19.05
C LEU A 43 12.93 -15.60 18.08
N GLY A 44 13.90 -14.70 17.87
CA GLY A 44 15.11 -14.95 17.08
C GLY A 44 15.06 -14.40 15.65
N ALA A 45 14.10 -13.55 15.29
CA ALA A 45 14.08 -12.89 13.98
C ALA A 45 15.26 -11.91 13.85
N THR A 46 16.13 -12.15 12.86
CA THR A 46 17.32 -11.33 12.60
C THR A 46 17.15 -10.33 11.46
N THR A 47 16.16 -10.55 10.58
CA THR A 47 15.80 -9.64 9.48
C THR A 47 14.29 -9.49 9.39
N ILE A 48 13.80 -8.26 9.42
CA ILE A 48 12.38 -7.95 9.43
C ILE A 48 12.09 -6.84 8.42
N LEU A 49 11.39 -7.18 7.34
CA LEU A 49 10.83 -6.21 6.40
C LEU A 49 9.41 -5.82 6.83
N VAL A 50 9.17 -4.51 6.95
CA VAL A 50 7.95 -3.90 7.45
C VAL A 50 7.38 -2.98 6.37
N PRO A 51 6.27 -3.36 5.72
CA PRO A 51 5.61 -2.50 4.74
C PRO A 51 4.92 -1.32 5.42
N GLY A 52 5.03 -0.14 4.81
CA GLY A 52 4.13 0.98 5.06
C GLY A 52 2.78 0.78 4.39
N ASP A 53 1.87 1.70 4.67
CA ASP A 53 0.55 1.77 4.05
C ASP A 53 0.63 2.26 2.59
N VAL A 54 -0.32 1.82 1.77
CA VAL A 54 -0.44 2.15 0.35
C VAL A 54 -1.10 3.53 0.16
N PRO A 55 -1.15 4.14 -1.04
CA PRO A 55 -1.90 5.38 -1.22
C PRO A 55 -3.42 5.12 -1.19
N LEU A 56 -4.01 5.10 0.01
CA LEU A 56 -5.43 4.78 0.22
C LEU A 56 -6.37 5.63 -0.62
N GLY A 57 -6.03 6.91 -0.84
CA GLY A 57 -6.85 7.84 -1.62
C GLY A 57 -6.94 7.47 -3.09
N CYS A 58 -6.08 6.58 -3.57
CA CYS A 58 -6.09 6.06 -4.93
C CYS A 58 -6.89 4.76 -5.09
N LEU A 59 -7.36 4.15 -3.99
CA LEU A 59 -8.11 2.90 -4.05
C LEU A 59 -9.56 3.15 -4.53
N PRO A 60 -10.08 2.33 -5.47
CA PRO A 60 -11.43 2.51 -6.01
C PRO A 60 -12.55 2.56 -4.96
N VAL A 61 -12.41 1.83 -3.85
CA VAL A 61 -13.35 1.89 -2.71
C VAL A 61 -13.49 3.29 -2.12
N TYR A 62 -12.38 4.00 -1.90
CA TYR A 62 -12.39 5.35 -1.35
C TYR A 62 -12.92 6.35 -2.37
N LEU A 63 -12.51 6.23 -3.63
CA LEU A 63 -13.01 7.06 -4.74
C LEU A 63 -14.53 6.91 -4.92
N SER A 64 -15.08 5.70 -4.76
CA SER A 64 -16.51 5.43 -4.83
C SER A 64 -17.26 5.98 -3.61
N MET A 65 -16.74 5.76 -2.40
CA MET A 65 -17.39 6.18 -1.14
C MET A 65 -17.39 7.69 -0.94
N PHE A 66 -16.32 8.37 -1.34
CA PHE A 66 -16.10 9.80 -1.09
C PHE A 66 -16.13 10.62 -2.38
N LYS A 67 -16.96 10.19 -3.34
CA LYS A 67 -17.21 10.94 -4.56
C LYS A 67 -17.71 12.34 -4.20
N SER A 68 -16.92 13.35 -4.54
CA SER A 68 -17.19 14.75 -4.20
C SER A 68 -17.42 15.57 -5.46
N SER A 69 -18.26 16.61 -5.34
CA SER A 69 -18.46 17.62 -6.38
C SER A 69 -17.31 18.62 -6.47
N SER A 70 -16.44 18.70 -5.46
CA SER A 70 -15.31 19.64 -5.39
C SER A 70 -14.00 18.99 -5.86
N ILE A 71 -13.95 18.64 -7.15
CA ILE A 71 -12.83 17.92 -7.76
C ILE A 71 -11.49 18.63 -7.51
N ASP A 72 -11.42 19.95 -7.69
CA ASP A 72 -10.18 20.72 -7.57
C ASP A 72 -9.61 20.81 -6.13
N LYS A 73 -10.43 20.49 -5.12
CA LYS A 73 -10.02 20.55 -3.71
C LYS A 73 -9.70 19.17 -3.15
N ASP A 74 -10.53 18.19 -3.48
CA ASP A 74 -10.50 16.90 -2.80
C ASP A 74 -9.59 15.89 -3.50
N TYR A 75 -9.25 16.13 -4.77
CA TYR A 75 -8.47 15.22 -5.59
C TYR A 75 -7.13 15.84 -6.01
N ASN A 76 -6.11 15.00 -6.10
CA ASN A 76 -4.85 15.37 -6.69
C ASN A 76 -5.01 15.46 -8.22
N PRO A 77 -4.69 16.61 -8.85
CA PRO A 77 -4.93 16.80 -10.28
C PRO A 77 -4.04 15.94 -11.19
N LYS A 78 -2.91 15.43 -10.68
CA LYS A 78 -1.99 14.59 -11.46
C LYS A 78 -2.43 13.13 -11.47
N THR A 79 -2.90 12.62 -10.32
CA THR A 79 -3.18 11.19 -10.14
C THR A 79 -4.66 10.86 -10.10
N GLY A 80 -5.54 11.83 -9.82
CA GLY A 80 -6.97 11.61 -9.60
C GLY A 80 -7.29 10.92 -8.28
N CYS A 81 -6.32 10.80 -7.36
CA CYS A 81 -6.52 10.23 -6.03
C CYS A 81 -7.08 11.27 -5.05
N LEU A 82 -7.83 10.83 -4.03
CA LEU A 82 -8.27 11.70 -2.94
C LEU A 82 -7.08 12.13 -2.07
N ASN A 83 -7.06 13.40 -1.67
CA ASN A 83 -5.99 13.97 -0.84
C ASN A 83 -6.05 13.44 0.61
N TRP A 84 -7.20 13.55 1.27
CA TRP A 84 -7.29 13.24 2.71
C TRP A 84 -6.99 11.78 3.09
N PRO A 85 -7.36 10.72 2.34
CA PRO A 85 -6.96 9.36 2.72
C PRO A 85 -5.48 9.13 2.44
N ASN A 86 -4.90 9.78 1.43
CA ASN A 86 -3.46 9.73 1.21
C ASN A 86 -2.70 10.43 2.34
N GLU A 87 -3.21 11.54 2.88
CA GLU A 87 -2.64 12.21 4.06
C GLU A 87 -2.64 11.28 5.29
N LEU A 88 -3.68 10.45 5.48
CA LEU A 88 -3.70 9.43 6.54
C LEU A 88 -2.58 8.40 6.36
N SER A 89 -2.44 7.81 5.17
CA SER A 89 -1.38 6.85 4.87
C SER A 89 0.01 7.46 5.02
N MET A 90 0.19 8.71 4.58
CA MET A 90 1.44 9.44 4.76
C MET A 90 1.77 9.65 6.23
N TYR A 91 0.78 10.02 7.06
CA TYR A 91 0.99 10.20 8.50
C TYR A 91 1.30 8.88 9.22
N HIS A 92 0.61 7.78 8.87
CA HIS A 92 0.97 6.45 9.33
C HIS A 92 2.43 6.12 8.98
N ASN A 93 2.80 6.29 7.70
CA ASN A 93 4.12 5.96 7.20
C ASN A 93 5.23 6.79 7.84
N GLU A 94 4.95 8.06 8.19
CA GLU A 94 5.89 8.90 8.92
C GLU A 94 6.11 8.38 10.35
N LEU A 95 5.04 8.08 11.08
CA LEU A 95 5.14 7.56 12.45
C LEU A 95 5.77 6.17 12.48
N LEU A 96 5.42 5.30 11.54
CA LEU A 96 6.03 3.98 11.39
C LEU A 96 7.54 4.11 11.17
N GLN A 97 8.00 4.98 10.26
CA GLN A 97 9.43 5.17 10.04
C GLN A 97 10.17 5.67 11.29
N LYS A 98 9.56 6.55 12.09
CA LYS A 98 10.13 7.00 13.38
C LYS A 98 10.27 5.82 14.35
N GLU A 99 9.23 5.00 14.48
CA GLU A 99 9.26 3.83 15.35
C GLU A 99 10.28 2.78 14.91
N LEU A 100 10.37 2.52 13.60
CA LEU A 100 11.42 1.64 13.05
C LEU A 100 12.83 2.22 13.27
N GLY A 101 12.98 3.55 13.28
CA GLY A 101 14.21 4.22 13.68
C GLY A 101 14.60 3.90 15.12
N ARG A 102 13.66 4.10 16.07
CA ARG A 102 13.83 3.76 17.49
C ARG A 102 14.20 2.29 17.69
N LEU A 103 13.52 1.37 17.01
CA LEU A 103 13.77 -0.07 17.13
C LEU A 103 15.15 -0.47 16.59
N ARG A 104 15.65 0.17 15.53
CA ARG A 104 17.02 -0.07 15.03
C ARG A 104 18.08 0.38 16.04
N GLU A 105 17.85 1.48 16.75
CA GLU A 105 18.76 1.93 17.81
C GLU A 105 18.79 0.95 19.00
N LEU A 106 17.64 0.39 19.36
CA LEU A 106 17.53 -0.59 20.45
C LEU A 106 18.04 -1.99 20.08
N HIS A 107 17.92 -2.38 18.82
CA HIS A 107 18.29 -3.70 18.33
C HIS A 107 19.31 -3.62 17.19
N PRO A 108 20.56 -3.13 17.44
CA PRO A 108 21.56 -2.94 16.39
C PRO A 108 22.03 -4.24 15.73
N HIS A 109 21.70 -5.40 16.30
CA HIS A 109 21.98 -6.73 15.75
C HIS A 109 20.87 -7.26 14.82
N VAL A 110 19.76 -6.53 14.66
CA VAL A 110 18.62 -6.92 13.82
C VAL A 110 18.52 -5.98 12.64
N THR A 111 18.36 -6.55 11.44
CA THR A 111 18.13 -5.77 10.22
C THR A 111 16.64 -5.47 10.06
N ILE A 112 16.22 -4.26 10.42
CA ILE A 112 14.83 -3.80 10.25
C ILE A 112 14.73 -2.94 9.00
N ILE A 113 13.89 -3.32 8.04
CA ILE A 113 13.76 -2.68 6.73
C ILE A 113 12.35 -2.10 6.59
N TYR A 114 12.26 -0.79 6.34
CA TYR A 114 11.00 -0.15 5.93
C TYR A 114 10.79 -0.40 4.44
N ALA A 115 9.61 -0.88 4.04
CA ALA A 115 9.22 -1.04 2.65
C ALA A 115 8.19 0.03 2.27
N ASP A 116 8.60 0.95 1.41
CA ASP A 116 7.83 2.12 1.00
C ASP A 116 6.79 1.76 -0.06
N TYR A 117 5.74 1.05 0.37
CA TYR A 117 4.63 0.64 -0.49
C TYR A 117 3.93 1.85 -1.10
N TYR A 118 3.79 2.94 -0.34
CA TYR A 118 3.17 4.17 -0.81
C TYR A 118 3.82 4.68 -2.08
N ASN A 119 5.14 4.96 -2.03
CA ASN A 119 5.83 5.53 -3.18
C ASN A 119 6.10 4.49 -4.28
N ALA A 120 6.26 3.20 -3.95
CA ALA A 120 6.37 2.14 -4.93
C ALA A 120 5.09 2.04 -5.79
N ALA A 121 3.91 2.10 -5.16
CA ALA A 121 2.62 2.10 -5.84
C ALA A 121 2.34 3.42 -6.57
N MET A 122 2.70 4.56 -5.98
CA MET A 122 2.45 5.90 -6.55
C MET A 122 2.99 6.07 -7.99
N ARG A 123 4.05 5.32 -8.35
CA ARG A 123 4.63 5.36 -9.69
C ARG A 123 3.63 5.03 -10.80
N PHE A 124 2.80 4.00 -10.61
CA PHE A 124 1.83 3.64 -11.64
C PHE A 124 0.62 4.57 -11.67
N TYR A 125 0.35 5.34 -10.62
CA TYR A 125 -0.62 6.44 -10.67
C TYR A 125 -0.09 7.68 -11.40
N LEU A 126 1.20 8.00 -11.21
CA LEU A 126 1.87 9.13 -11.85
C LEU A 126 2.19 8.88 -13.33
N SER A 127 2.49 7.63 -13.71
CA SER A 127 2.88 7.27 -15.08
C SER A 127 2.30 5.92 -15.53
N PRO A 128 0.96 5.76 -15.59
CA PRO A 128 0.29 4.47 -15.81
C PRO A 128 0.82 3.67 -17.01
N HIS A 129 1.06 4.35 -18.13
CA HIS A 129 1.49 3.71 -19.38
C HIS A 129 2.87 3.03 -19.28
N GLN A 130 3.76 3.50 -18.40
CA GLN A 130 5.07 2.86 -18.18
C GLN A 130 4.94 1.51 -17.47
N PHE A 131 3.79 1.25 -16.84
CA PHE A 131 3.51 0.06 -16.05
C PHE A 131 2.49 -0.87 -16.72
N GLY A 132 2.10 -0.59 -17.98
CA GLY A 132 1.11 -1.38 -18.72
C GLY A 132 -0.34 -1.02 -18.40
N PHE A 133 -0.59 0.11 -17.74
CA PHE A 133 -1.93 0.58 -17.37
C PHE A 133 -2.36 1.83 -18.16
N THR A 134 -3.63 2.20 -18.03
CA THR A 134 -4.17 3.46 -18.52
C THR A 134 -4.49 4.39 -17.34
N LYS A 135 -4.67 5.69 -17.58
CA LYS A 135 -5.12 6.63 -16.53
C LYS A 135 -6.42 6.19 -15.84
N GLY A 136 -7.33 5.55 -16.58
CA GLY A 136 -8.59 5.06 -16.02
C GLY A 136 -8.43 3.76 -15.23
N SER A 137 -7.60 2.82 -15.71
CA SER A 137 -7.49 1.48 -15.11
C SER A 137 -6.68 1.42 -13.82
N VAL A 138 -5.92 2.47 -13.49
CA VAL A 138 -5.27 2.59 -12.18
C VAL A 138 -6.23 3.03 -11.06
N LEU A 139 -7.32 3.74 -11.40
CA LEU A 139 -8.32 4.26 -10.45
C LEU A 139 -9.62 3.44 -10.42
N ARG A 140 -9.70 2.35 -11.18
CA ARG A 140 -10.86 1.45 -11.24
C ARG A 140 -10.44 0.04 -10.88
N ALA A 141 -11.37 -0.70 -10.30
CA ALA A 141 -11.19 -2.12 -10.08
C ALA A 141 -11.56 -2.93 -11.34
N CYS A 142 -11.05 -4.15 -11.45
CA CYS A 142 -11.26 -5.09 -12.55
C CYS A 142 -12.68 -5.69 -12.51
N TYR A 143 -13.69 -4.85 -12.76
CA TYR A 143 -15.12 -5.22 -12.82
C TYR A 143 -15.75 -4.81 -14.16
N GLU A 144 -16.57 -5.68 -14.73
CA GLU A 144 -17.17 -5.50 -16.05
C GLU A 144 -18.59 -4.92 -16.08
N ARG A 145 -19.26 -4.68 -14.93
CA ARG A 145 -20.55 -3.95 -14.93
C ARG A 145 -20.95 -3.39 -13.55
N GLY A 146 -21.34 -2.11 -13.52
CA GLY A 146 -22.05 -1.48 -12.39
C GLY A 146 -21.36 -0.25 -11.78
N SER A 147 -21.90 0.96 -12.06
CA SER A 147 -21.45 2.30 -11.61
C SER A 147 -20.21 2.89 -12.31
N PRO A 148 -20.18 4.21 -12.64
CA PRO A 148 -18.97 4.90 -13.11
C PRO A 148 -17.73 4.75 -12.21
N SER A 149 -17.91 4.39 -10.94
CA SER A 149 -16.84 4.11 -9.98
C SER A 149 -16.44 2.63 -9.86
N ASN A 150 -17.15 1.70 -10.52
CA ASN A 150 -16.89 0.24 -10.57
C ASN A 150 -16.57 -0.46 -9.23
N PHE A 151 -16.97 0.11 -8.10
CA PHE A 151 -16.86 -0.53 -6.80
C PHE A 151 -18.23 -0.52 -6.11
N ASN A 152 -18.82 -1.71 -5.96
CA ASN A 152 -20.03 -1.96 -5.21
C ASN A 152 -19.72 -3.01 -4.13
N LYS A 153 -19.82 -2.63 -2.85
CA LYS A 153 -19.58 -3.55 -1.72
C LYS A 153 -20.51 -4.77 -1.72
N SER A 154 -21.68 -4.64 -2.34
CA SER A 154 -22.69 -5.69 -2.39
C SER A 154 -22.50 -6.68 -3.55
N GLU A 155 -21.60 -6.39 -4.49
CA GLU A 155 -21.42 -7.17 -5.72
C GLU A 155 -19.91 -7.34 -6.03
N PRO A 156 -19.16 -8.10 -5.22
CA PRO A 156 -17.74 -8.32 -5.45
C PRO A 156 -17.50 -9.25 -6.65
N CYS A 157 -16.27 -9.20 -7.19
CA CYS A 157 -15.88 -9.86 -8.43
C CYS A 157 -16.10 -11.36 -8.28
N GLY A 158 -16.78 -12.00 -9.24
CA GLY A 158 -17.09 -13.42 -9.18
C GLY A 158 -18.37 -13.78 -8.42
N ILE A 159 -19.11 -12.78 -7.91
CA ILE A 159 -20.48 -12.96 -7.42
C ILE A 159 -21.46 -12.36 -8.42
N SER A 160 -22.29 -13.20 -9.04
CA SER A 160 -23.33 -12.78 -9.98
C SER A 160 -24.21 -11.65 -9.38
N PRO A 161 -24.45 -10.54 -10.10
CA PRO A 161 -24.21 -10.34 -11.54
C PRO A 161 -22.85 -9.71 -11.90
N ALA A 162 -21.95 -9.48 -10.94
CA ALA A 162 -20.65 -8.88 -11.21
C ALA A 162 -19.74 -9.85 -11.98
N VAL A 163 -19.30 -9.42 -13.16
CA VAL A 163 -18.33 -10.14 -13.99
C VAL A 163 -16.95 -9.51 -13.78
N CYS A 164 -15.94 -10.35 -13.59
CA CYS A 164 -14.56 -9.89 -13.53
C CYS A 164 -14.08 -9.44 -14.91
N CYS A 165 -13.19 -8.46 -14.97
CA CYS A 165 -12.70 -7.99 -16.26
C CYS A 165 -11.90 -9.07 -17.01
N ASP A 166 -11.99 -9.10 -18.34
CA ASP A 166 -11.31 -10.07 -19.21
C ASP A 166 -9.78 -10.06 -19.08
N ASN A 167 -9.19 -8.89 -18.78
CA ASN A 167 -7.75 -8.73 -18.65
C ASN A 167 -7.35 -8.03 -17.34
N PRO A 168 -7.24 -8.78 -16.23
CA PRO A 168 -6.85 -8.25 -14.92
C PRO A 168 -5.47 -7.57 -14.93
N SER A 169 -4.54 -8.02 -15.78
CA SER A 169 -3.20 -7.45 -15.87
C SER A 169 -3.18 -6.01 -16.39
N SER A 170 -4.29 -5.52 -16.95
CA SER A 170 -4.45 -4.14 -17.43
C SER A 170 -5.00 -3.17 -16.36
N PHE A 171 -5.30 -3.65 -15.15
CA PHE A 171 -5.81 -2.87 -14.02
C PHE A 171 -4.84 -2.89 -12.85
N ALA A 172 -4.76 -1.79 -12.10
CA ALA A 172 -3.96 -1.77 -10.88
C ALA A 172 -4.71 -2.44 -9.72
N SER A 173 -6.02 -2.24 -9.61
CA SER A 173 -6.84 -2.80 -8.53
C SER A 173 -7.65 -4.01 -9.00
N TRP A 174 -7.61 -5.08 -8.20
CA TRP A 174 -8.39 -6.29 -8.43
C TRP A 174 -9.86 -6.05 -8.05
N ASP A 175 -10.11 -5.81 -6.77
CA ASP A 175 -11.47 -5.77 -6.19
C ASP A 175 -11.88 -4.40 -5.63
N GLY A 176 -10.99 -3.41 -5.71
CA GLY A 176 -11.20 -2.04 -5.20
C GLY A 176 -10.50 -1.73 -3.89
N LEU A 177 -10.00 -2.74 -3.17
CA LEU A 177 -9.14 -2.62 -1.99
C LEU A 177 -7.74 -3.17 -2.27
N HIS A 178 -7.67 -4.33 -2.94
CA HIS A 178 -6.42 -5.03 -3.19
C HIS A 178 -5.90 -4.75 -4.61
N TYR A 179 -4.58 -4.81 -4.76
CA TYR A 179 -3.92 -4.70 -6.05
C TYR A 179 -3.98 -6.01 -6.84
N THR A 180 -3.91 -5.90 -8.17
CA THR A 180 -3.72 -7.05 -9.05
C THR A 180 -2.30 -7.62 -8.91
N GLU A 181 -2.10 -8.85 -9.39
CA GLU A 181 -0.77 -9.46 -9.48
C GLU A 181 0.23 -8.55 -10.21
N THR A 182 -0.17 -7.94 -11.33
CA THR A 182 0.69 -7.03 -12.11
C THR A 182 1.12 -5.82 -11.29
N ALA A 183 0.21 -5.19 -10.53
CA ALA A 183 0.55 -4.06 -9.69
C ALA A 183 1.46 -4.47 -8.52
N TYR A 184 1.18 -5.59 -7.84
CA TYR A 184 2.08 -6.12 -6.80
C TYR A 184 3.45 -6.50 -7.35
N LYS A 185 3.55 -7.02 -8.58
CA LYS A 185 4.82 -7.30 -9.25
C LYS A 185 5.65 -6.02 -9.40
N TRP A 186 5.04 -4.92 -9.83
CA TRP A 186 5.73 -3.64 -9.96
C TRP A 186 6.16 -3.04 -8.61
N ILE A 187 5.32 -3.19 -7.57
CA ILE A 187 5.67 -2.80 -6.20
C ILE A 187 6.88 -3.62 -5.74
N ALA A 188 6.81 -4.95 -5.83
CA ALA A 188 7.88 -5.86 -5.42
C ALA A 188 9.20 -5.57 -6.14
N GLN A 189 9.17 -5.34 -7.46
CA GLN A 189 10.36 -4.93 -8.22
C GLN A 189 10.92 -3.59 -7.72
N GLY A 190 10.05 -2.62 -7.42
CA GLY A 190 10.45 -1.35 -6.80
C GLY A 190 11.15 -1.54 -5.45
N LEU A 191 10.66 -2.45 -4.61
CA LEU A 191 11.25 -2.71 -3.29
C LEU A 191 12.59 -3.44 -3.38
N LEU A 192 12.67 -4.46 -4.24
CA LEU A 192 13.85 -5.32 -4.38
C LEU A 192 15.00 -4.66 -5.14
N GLN A 193 14.67 -3.91 -6.19
CA GLN A 193 15.67 -3.37 -7.15
C GLN A 193 15.73 -1.84 -7.13
N GLY A 194 14.67 -1.19 -6.67
CA GLY A 194 14.56 0.26 -6.64
C GLY A 194 14.93 0.89 -5.28
N PRO A 195 14.66 2.20 -5.12
CA PRO A 195 14.98 2.95 -3.91
C PRO A 195 13.90 2.86 -2.82
N TYR A 196 12.88 2.01 -2.97
CA TYR A 196 11.67 2.01 -2.13
C TYR A 196 11.82 1.18 -0.85
N THR A 197 13.04 1.01 -0.36
CA THR A 197 13.33 0.39 0.93
C THR A 197 14.35 1.21 1.70
N ASN A 198 14.21 1.25 3.03
CA ASN A 198 15.15 1.92 3.92
C ASN A 198 15.48 1.02 5.13
N PRO A 199 16.74 0.55 5.30
CA PRO A 199 17.83 0.63 4.31
C PRO A 199 17.50 -0.11 3.01
N ARG A 200 18.23 0.18 1.92
CA ARG A 200 17.94 -0.43 0.61
C ARG A 200 18.27 -1.92 0.62
N ILE A 201 17.35 -2.77 0.16
CA ILE A 201 17.60 -4.23 0.08
C ILE A 201 18.87 -4.54 -0.72
N SER A 202 19.12 -3.84 -1.83
CA SER A 202 20.33 -4.02 -2.64
C SER A 202 21.64 -3.70 -1.92
N THR A 203 21.59 -2.92 -0.83
CA THR A 203 22.76 -2.66 0.03
C THR A 203 22.96 -3.74 1.10
N ILE A 204 21.92 -4.49 1.43
CA ILE A 204 21.92 -5.56 2.45
C ILE A 204 22.25 -6.91 1.80
N CYS A 205 21.67 -7.20 0.63
CA CYS A 205 22.00 -8.37 -0.21
C CYS A 205 22.51 -7.91 -1.59
N PRO A 206 23.84 -7.71 -1.77
CA PRO A 206 24.42 -7.24 -3.03
C PRO A 206 24.20 -8.20 -4.21
N SER A 207 23.98 -9.49 -3.95
CA SER A 207 23.77 -10.53 -4.98
C SER A 207 22.50 -10.30 -5.81
N ILE A 208 21.46 -9.69 -5.23
CA ILE A 208 20.18 -9.39 -5.91
C ILE A 208 20.39 -8.40 -7.08
N SER A 209 21.41 -7.53 -6.99
CA SER A 209 21.69 -6.53 -8.04
C SER A 209 22.35 -7.09 -9.30
N ARG A 210 22.86 -8.33 -9.27
CA ARG A 210 23.68 -8.89 -10.36
C ARG A 210 22.99 -9.94 -11.23
N GLY A 211 21.74 -10.32 -10.94
CA GLY A 211 21.02 -11.33 -11.73
C GLY A 211 21.72 -12.69 -11.77
N VAL A 212 22.60 -12.96 -10.81
CA VAL A 212 23.26 -14.25 -10.61
C VAL A 212 22.56 -14.91 -9.42
N ASP A 213 22.29 -16.21 -9.52
CA ASP A 213 21.69 -17.07 -8.49
C ASP A 213 22.50 -17.07 -7.17
N GLY A 214 22.46 -15.95 -6.45
CA GLY A 214 23.21 -15.71 -5.23
C GLY A 214 22.25 -15.66 -4.06
N TYR A 215 22.10 -16.78 -3.38
CA TYR A 215 21.48 -16.89 -2.07
C TYR A 215 22.00 -15.78 -1.15
N CYS A 216 21.11 -15.11 -0.41
CA CYS A 216 21.54 -14.39 0.79
C CYS A 216 21.99 -15.48 1.79
N GLU A 217 23.30 -15.71 1.90
CA GLU A 217 23.82 -16.58 2.96
C GLU A 217 23.58 -15.89 4.30
N TYR A 218 22.85 -16.58 5.19
CA TYR A 218 22.58 -16.22 6.58
C TYR A 218 23.40 -17.09 7.51
#